data_AF-X4ZJR6-F1
#
_entry.id   AF-X4ZJR6-F1
#
_cell.length_a   1.000
_cell.length_b   1.000
_cell.length_c   1.000
_cell.angle_alpha   90.00
_cell.angle_beta   90.00
_cell.angle_gamma   90.00
#
_symmetry.space_group_name_H-M   'P 1'
#
loop_
_entity.id
_entity.type
_entity.pdbx_description
1 polymer ?
#
loop_
_entity_poly.entity_id
_entity_poly.type
_entity_poly.pdbx_seq_one_letter_code
_entity_poly.pdbx_strand_id
1 'polypeptide(L)' 'MQWILLLVIIILNVGVLPLINRVYPLVNGIPFFLFWYLFSLIITPILSWFVYVIGEKKHDSELRSAEE' A
#
# COMPACT_ATOMS: atom_id res chain seq x y z
N MET A 1 -19.17 17.91 19.90
CA MET A 1 -18.32 18.80 19.08
C MET A 1 -17.22 18.04 18.32
N GLN A 2 -16.47 17.11 18.91
CA GLN A 2 -15.40 16.35 18.21
C GLN A 2 -15.87 15.55 16.98
N TRP A 3 -17.07 14.98 17.03
CA TRP A 3 -17.64 14.21 15.92
C TRP A 3 -17.85 15.02 14.64
N ILE A 4 -18.06 16.33 14.76
CA ILE A 4 -18.26 17.23 13.61
C ILE A 4 -16.94 17.39 12.85
N LEU A 5 -15.80 17.48 13.56
CA LEU A 5 -14.48 17.55 12.93
C LEU A 5 -14.14 16.26 12.19
N LEU A 6 -14.53 15.10 12.73
CA LEU A 6 -14.37 13.81 12.05
C LEU A 6 -15.25 13.70 10.81
N LEU A 7 -16.51 14.15 10.89
CA LEU A 7 -17.38 14.20 9.71
C LEU A 7 -16.82 15.14 8.65
N VAL A 8 -16.33 16.31 9.05
CA VAL A 8 -15.69 17.27 8.14
C VAL A 8 -14.46 16.65 7.46
N ILE A 9 -13.57 15.98 8.20
CA ILE A 9 -12.36 15.38 7.60
C ILE A 9 -12.72 14.27 6.60
N ILE A 10 -13.74 13.46 6.91
CA ILE A 10 -14.22 12.42 6.01
C ILE A 10 -14.89 13.03 4.77
N ILE A 11 -15.78 14.00 4.93
CA ILE A 11 -16.47 14.65 3.81
C ILE A 11 -15.48 15.40 2.91
N LEU A 12 -14.45 16.02 3.50
CA LEU A 12 -13.42 16.72 2.72
C LEU A 12 -12.53 15.73 1.94
N ASN A 13 -12.16 14.59 2.55
CA ASN A 13 -11.37 13.57 1.86
C ASN A 13 -12.16 12.73 0.85
N VAL A 14 -13.45 12.49 1.10
CA VAL A 14 -14.30 11.65 0.24
C VAL A 14 -15.00 12.49 -0.83
N GLY A 15 -15.41 13.71 -0.50
CA GLY A 15 -16.16 14.60 -1.40
C GLY A 15 -15.28 15.62 -2.11
N VAL A 16 -14.46 16.36 -1.36
CA VAL A 16 -13.67 17.48 -1.93
C VAL A 16 -12.45 16.97 -2.72
N LEU A 17 -11.81 15.90 -2.25
CA LEU A 17 -10.67 15.31 -2.95
C LEU A 17 -11.00 14.87 -4.40
N PRO A 18 -12.09 14.15 -4.70
CA PRO A 18 -12.48 13.83 -6.08
C PRO A 18 -13.13 15.00 -6.86
N LEU A 19 -13.62 16.04 -6.18
CA LEU A 19 -14.12 17.25 -6.85
C LEU A 19 -12.99 18.12 -7.40
N ILE A 20 -11.89 18.25 -6.63
CA ILE A 20 -10.66 18.92 -7.08
C ILE A 20 -9.89 18.00 -8.04
N ASN A 21 -9.81 16.71 -7.72
CA ASN A 21 -9.25 15.68 -8.57
C ASN A 21 -10.34 15.15 -9.50
N ARG A 22 -10.78 15.97 -10.47
CA ARG A 22 -11.71 15.56 -11.55
C ARG A 22 -11.35 14.13 -11.96
N VAL A 23 -12.35 13.24 -11.95
CA VAL A 23 -12.30 11.78 -12.21
C VAL A 23 -11.80 11.47 -13.63
N TYR A 24 -10.59 11.91 -13.95
CA TYR A 24 -9.97 11.93 -15.27
C TYR A 24 -8.51 11.44 -15.31
N PRO A 25 -7.80 11.08 -14.21
CA PRO A 25 -6.78 10.08 -14.35
C PRO A 25 -7.44 8.71 -14.17
N LEU A 26 -8.09 8.24 -15.23
CA LEU A 26 -8.38 6.81 -15.37
C LEU A 26 -7.06 6.14 -15.70
N VAL A 27 -6.52 5.32 -14.78
CA VAL A 27 -5.40 4.45 -15.12
C VAL A 27 -6.00 3.20 -15.76
N ASN A 28 -5.80 3.01 -17.06
CA ASN A 28 -6.37 1.89 -17.83
C ASN A 28 -7.90 1.72 -17.71
N GLY A 29 -8.66 2.82 -17.55
CA GLY A 29 -10.12 2.75 -17.40
C GLY A 29 -10.62 2.47 -15.97
N ILE A 30 -9.70 2.40 -15.00
CA ILE A 30 -9.99 2.14 -13.58
C ILE A 30 -9.79 3.44 -12.79
N PRO A 31 -10.62 3.77 -11.78
CA PRO A 31 -10.42 4.96 -10.97
C PRO A 31 -9.06 4.95 -10.28
N PHE A 32 -8.34 6.08 -10.30
CA PHE A 32 -6.98 6.21 -9.75
C PHE A 32 -6.82 5.62 -8.34
N PHE A 33 -7.73 5.94 -7.43
CA PHE A 33 -7.71 5.39 -6.06
C PHE A 33 -7.89 3.88 -6.02
N LEU A 34 -8.75 3.33 -6.88
CA LEU A 34 -8.98 1.89 -6.95
C LEU A 34 -7.75 1.16 -7.46
N PHE A 35 -7.08 1.72 -8.48
CA PHE A 35 -5.83 1.19 -9.01
C PHE A 35 -4.74 1.12 -7.93
N TRP A 36 -4.55 2.21 -7.18
CA TRP A 36 -3.54 2.25 -6.10
C TRP A 36 -3.86 1.31 -4.94
N TYR A 37 -5.15 1.11 -4.64
CA TYR A 37 -5.59 0.18 -3.61
C TYR A 37 -5.32 -1.28 -4.03
N LEU A 38 -5.66 -1.65 -5.26
CA LEU A 38 -5.36 -2.96 -5.84
C LEU A 38 -3.84 -3.21 -5.92
N PHE A 39 -3.08 -2.20 -6.32
CA PHE A 39 -1.63 -2.26 -6.33
C PHE A 39 -1.06 -2.53 -4.93
N SER A 40 -1.60 -1.88 -3.89
CA SER A 40 -1.17 -2.10 -2.50
C SER A 40 -1.49 -3.52 -1.99
N LEU A 41 -2.59 -4.12 -2.45
CA LEU A 41 -2.91 -5.51 -2.13
C LEU A 41 -1.87 -6.49 -2.71
N ILE A 42 -1.28 -6.16 -3.87
CA ILE A 42 -0.25 -6.98 -4.52
C ILE A 42 1.14 -6.68 -3.94
N ILE A 43 1.45 -5.42 -3.62
CA ILE A 43 2.77 -5.03 -3.11
C ILE A 43 3.08 -5.68 -1.76
N THR A 44 2.05 -5.85 -0.91
CA THR A 44 2.18 -6.39 0.45
C THR A 44 2.72 -7.84 0.47
N PRO A 45 2.10 -8.82 -0.22
CA PRO A 45 2.63 -10.17 -0.28
C PRO A 45 3.97 -10.24 -1.01
N ILE A 46 4.22 -9.38 -2.02
CA ILE A 46 5.52 -9.32 -2.71
C ILE A 46 6.62 -8.90 -1.74
N LEU A 47 6.40 -7.84 -0.95
CA LEU A 47 7.35 -7.40 0.07
C LEU A 47 7.56 -8.47 1.13
N SER A 48 6.48 -9.09 1.60
CA SER A 48 6.55 -10.19 2.58
C SER A 48 7.39 -11.36 2.05
N TRP A 49 7.20 -11.73 0.78
CA TRP A 49 7.99 -12.75 0.12
C TRP A 49 9.46 -12.33 -0.03
N PHE A 50 9.73 -11.07 -0.37
CA PHE A 50 11.09 -10.56 -0.50
C PHE A 50 11.85 -10.61 0.84
N VAL A 51 11.17 -10.26 1.94
CA VAL A 51 11.71 -10.37 3.30
C VAL A 51 12.00 -11.82 3.65
N TYR A 52 11.08 -12.75 3.31
CA TYR A 52 11.28 -14.17 3.53
C TYR A 52 12.52 -14.70 2.79
N VAL A 53 12.64 -14.43 1.48
CA VAL A 53 13.76 -14.89 0.66
C VAL A 53 15.10 -14.31 1.12
N ILE A 54 15.14 -13.05 1.54
CA ILE A 54 16.37 -12.44 2.08
C ILE A 54 16.73 -13.05 3.45
N GLY A 55 15.72 -13.29 4.30
CA GLY A 55 15.90 -13.92 5.60
C GLY A 55 16.48 -15.32 5.50
N GLU A 56 15.98 -16.12 4.56
CA GLU A 56 16.47 -17.48 4.28
C GLU A 56 17.96 -17.47 3.90
N LYS A 57 18.37 -16.57 3.00
CA LYS A 57 19.79 -16.43 2.60
C LYS A 57 20.71 -16.07 3.77
N LYS A 58 20.24 -15.25 4.71
CA LYS A 58 21.02 -14.85 5.88
C LYS A 58 21.18 -16.02 6.86
N HIS A 59 20.12 -16.78 7.09
CA HIS A 59 20.13 -17.96 7.95
C HIS A 59 21.09 -19.04 7.42
N ASP A 60 21.06 -19.33 6.13
CA ASP A 60 21.96 -20.32 5.51
C ASP A 60 23.44 -19.90 5.55
N SER A 61 23.71 -18.60 5.45
CA SER A 61 25.09 -18.08 5.51
C SER A 61 25.71 -18.15 6.91
N GLU A 62 24.90 -17.98 7.97
CA GLU A 62 25.37 -18.09 9.35
C GLU A 62 25.65 -19.55 9.75
N LEU A 63 24.82 -20.50 9.29
CA LEU A 63 25.05 -21.94 9.51
C LEU A 63 26.35 -22.40 8.84
N ARG A 64 26.59 -21.99 7.60
CA ARG A 64 27.80 -22.37 6.86
C ARG A 64 29.09 -21.78 7.44
N SER A 65 29.00 -20.64 8.11
CA SER A 65 30.13 -20.00 8.81
C SER A 65 30.40 -20.59 10.20
N ALA A 66 29.45 -21.36 10.74
CA ALA A 66 29.61 -22.07 12.02
C ALA A 66 30.10 -23.52 11.85
N GLU A 67 30.03 -24.07 10.63
CA GLU A 67 30.56 -25.39 10.27
C GLU A 67 32.02 -25.37 9.77
N GLU A 68 32.56 -24.19 9.39
CA GLU A 68 33.98 -23.95 9.05
C GLU A 68 34.83 -23.56 10.27
#